data_AF-A0A653PUQ9-F1
#
_entry.id   AF-A0A653PUQ9-F1
#
_cell.length_a   1.000
_cell.length_b   1.000
_cell.length_c   1.000
_cell.angle_alpha   90.00
_cell.angle_beta   90.00
_cell.angle_gamma   90.00
#
_symmetry.space_group_name_H-M   'P 1'
#
loop_
_entity.id
_entity.type
_entity.pdbx_description
1 polymer ?
#
loop_
_entity_poly.entity_id
_entity_poly.type
_entity_poly.pdbx_seq_one_letter_code
_entity_poly.pdbx_strand_id
1 'polypeptide(L)'
;MSERRRRDMAAAVDMAREGHRVLWLDQRSSGTHAAFLAAVELAPDAHRVSHLNGGQRIEYGNGGWLRFQNAQSHALRTTHLDAVVIAAHTLETSMLLHLFECLRPSNLPAGLSRLRVTA
;
A
#
# COMPACT_ATOMS: atom_id res chain seq x y z
N MET A 1 -16.41 -2.18 -5.08
CA MET A 1 -15.37 -2.65 -4.14
C MET A 1 -16.03 -3.50 -3.06
N SER A 2 -15.47 -4.65 -2.70
CA SER A 2 -16.03 -5.51 -1.63
C SER A 2 -15.87 -4.87 -0.25
N GLU A 3 -16.68 -5.29 0.72
CA GLU A 3 -16.63 -4.75 2.09
C GLU A 3 -15.33 -5.06 2.82
N ARG A 4 -14.76 -6.25 2.60
CA ARG A 4 -13.41 -6.59 3.06
C ARG A 4 -12.38 -5.61 2.52
N ARG A 5 -12.38 -5.38 1.20
CA ARG A 5 -11.42 -4.48 0.55
C ARG A 5 -11.57 -3.03 1.01
N ARG A 6 -12.78 -2.58 1.32
CA ARG A 6 -13.02 -1.27 1.95
C ARG A 6 -12.40 -1.17 3.33
N ARG A 7 -12.55 -2.20 4.17
CA ARG A 7 -11.92 -2.26 5.51
C ARG A 7 -10.41 -2.28 5.42
N ASP A 8 -9.84 -3.07 4.52
CA ASP A 8 -8.40 -3.14 4.31
C ASP A 8 -7.83 -1.80 3.80
N MET A 9 -8.60 -1.08 2.96
CA MET A 9 -8.23 0.28 2.53
C MET A 9 -8.21 1.27 3.70
N ALA A 10 -9.26 1.29 4.53
CA ALA A 10 -9.32 2.17 5.69
C ALA A 10 -8.14 1.91 6.65
N ALA A 11 -7.85 0.64 6.95
CA ALA A 11 -6.70 0.27 7.78
C ALA A 11 -5.36 0.74 7.16
N ALA A 12 -5.19 0.62 5.84
CA ALA A 12 -3.98 1.09 5.16
C ALA A 12 -3.82 2.62 5.23
N VAL A 13 -4.93 3.36 5.11
CA VAL A 13 -4.97 4.82 5.25
C VAL A 13 -4.63 5.24 6.68
N ASP A 14 -5.21 4.58 7.69
CA ASP A 14 -4.94 4.87 9.10
C ASP A 14 -3.48 4.61 9.47
N MET A 15 -2.90 3.48 9.04
CA MET A 15 -1.47 3.21 9.24
C MET A 15 -0.59 4.29 8.61
N ALA A 16 -0.89 4.72 7.38
CA ALA A 16 -0.14 5.78 6.74
C ALA A 16 -0.28 7.12 7.49
N ARG A 17 -1.48 7.42 8.02
CA ARG A 17 -1.72 8.59 8.86
C ARG A 17 -0.95 8.52 10.18
N GLU A 18 -0.71 7.33 10.72
CA GLU A 18 0.12 7.10 11.93
C GLU A 18 1.63 7.19 11.68
N GLY A 19 2.05 7.38 10.42
CA GLY A 19 3.47 7.54 10.06
C GLY A 19 4.08 6.32 9.37
N HIS A 20 3.29 5.26 9.12
CA HIS A 20 3.78 4.06 8.46
C HIS A 20 3.89 4.21 6.94
N ARG A 21 4.81 3.43 6.37
CA ARG A 21 5.08 3.34 4.93
C ARG A 21 4.39 2.11 4.37
N VAL A 22 3.23 2.32 3.77
CA VAL A 22 2.33 1.26 3.33
C VAL A 22 2.32 1.15 1.81
N LEU A 23 2.48 -0.07 1.31
CA LEU A 23 2.34 -0.38 -0.11
C LEU A 23 1.04 -1.15 -0.37
N TRP A 24 0.20 -0.61 -1.24
CA TRP A 24 -0.96 -1.30 -1.79
C TRP A 24 -0.61 -1.90 -3.16
N LEU A 25 -0.69 -3.23 -3.25
CA LEU A 25 -0.48 -3.97 -4.50
C LEU A 25 -1.81 -4.45 -5.06
N ASP A 26 -2.10 -4.06 -6.29
CA ASP A 26 -3.21 -4.58 -7.06
C ASP A 26 -2.73 -5.38 -8.27
N GLN A 27 -3.56 -6.30 -8.76
CA GLN A 27 -3.24 -7.12 -9.93
C GLN A 27 -3.08 -6.28 -11.20
N ARG A 28 -3.89 -5.23 -11.36
CA ARG A 28 -3.97 -4.45 -12.60
C ARG A 28 -3.89 -2.96 -12.31
N SER A 29 -3.33 -2.21 -13.25
CA SER A 29 -3.22 -0.75 -13.15
C SER A 29 -4.57 -0.04 -12.94
N SER A 30 -5.66 -0.57 -13.50
CA SER A 30 -7.02 -0.03 -13.25
C SER A 30 -7.48 -0.27 -11.82
N GLY A 31 -7.16 -1.42 -11.22
CA GLY A 31 -7.43 -1.71 -9.81
C GLY A 31 -6.58 -0.87 -8.87
N THR A 32 -5.31 -0.64 -9.22
CA THR A 32 -4.42 0.32 -8.54
C THR A 32 -5.02 1.72 -8.54
N HIS A 33 -5.50 2.19 -9.70
CA HIS A 33 -6.11 3.52 -9.84
C HIS A 33 -7.41 3.65 -9.05
N ALA A 34 -8.30 2.67 -9.13
CA ALA A 34 -9.54 2.67 -8.36
C ALA A 34 -9.28 2.63 -6.83
N ALA A 35 -8.29 1.85 -6.39
CA ALA A 35 -7.86 1.82 -4.99
C ALA A 35 -7.34 3.17 -4.52
N PHE A 36 -6.53 3.85 -5.35
CA PHE A 36 -6.04 5.18 -5.05
C PHE A 36 -7.17 6.20 -4.90
N LEU A 37 -8.13 6.24 -5.83
CA LEU A 37 -9.27 7.18 -5.75
C LEU A 37 -10.08 6.96 -4.46
N ALA A 38 -10.36 5.69 -4.12
CA ALA A 38 -11.04 5.35 -2.87
C ALA A 38 -10.24 5.78 -1.63
N ALA A 39 -8.92 5.72 -1.67
CA ALA A 39 -8.07 6.16 -0.57
C ALA A 39 -8.04 7.69 -0.43
N VAL A 40 -8.08 8.44 -1.53
CA VAL A 40 -8.15 9.91 -1.51
C VAL A 40 -9.42 10.38 -0.80
N GLU A 41 -10.56 9.72 -1.04
CA GLU A 41 -11.82 10.02 -0.32
C GLU A 41 -11.71 9.79 1.20
N LEU A 42 -10.85 8.87 1.63
CA LEU A 42 -10.62 8.52 3.04
C LEU A 42 -9.50 9.34 3.70
N ALA A 43 -8.77 10.15 2.92
CA ALA A 43 -7.60 10.90 3.35
C ALA A 43 -7.74 12.42 3.10
N PRO A 44 -8.81 13.08 3.61
CA PRO A 44 -9.02 14.51 3.41
C PRO A 44 -7.93 15.37 4.08
N ASP A 45 -7.20 14.79 5.04
CA ASP A 45 -6.09 15.38 5.80
C ASP A 45 -4.71 15.06 5.22
N ALA A 46 -4.64 14.43 4.04
CA ALA A 46 -3.39 14.17 3.37
C ALA A 46 -2.62 15.47 3.08
N HIS A 47 -1.34 15.49 3.44
CA HIS A 47 -0.46 16.62 3.16
C HIS A 47 -0.15 16.75 1.67
N ARG A 48 0.00 15.60 0.98
CA ARG A 48 0.21 15.57 -0.47
C ARG A 48 -0.43 14.35 -1.11
N VAL A 49 -1.07 14.58 -2.26
CA VAL A 49 -1.58 13.52 -3.15
C VAL A 49 -0.85 13.67 -4.48
N SER A 50 -0.19 12.62 -4.96
CA SER A 50 0.68 12.68 -6.14
C SER A 50 0.44 11.54 -7.13
N HIS A 51 0.62 11.88 -8.40
CA HIS A 51 0.57 10.98 -9.55
C HIS A 51 1.87 11.16 -10.34
N LEU A 52 2.83 10.23 -10.22
CA LEU A 52 4.12 10.32 -10.90
C LEU A 52 4.50 8.99 -11.54
N ASN A 53 4.68 9.00 -12.87
CA ASN A 53 5.32 7.93 -13.65
C ASN A 53 4.85 6.50 -13.29
N GLY A 54 3.53 6.28 -13.25
CA GLY A 54 2.93 4.97 -12.95
C GLY A 54 2.86 4.62 -11.46
N GLY A 55 3.25 5.52 -10.57
CA GLY A 55 3.02 5.43 -9.12
C GLY A 55 2.02 6.48 -8.66
N GLN A 56 1.05 6.05 -7.85
CA GLN A 56 0.12 6.95 -7.16
C GLN A 56 0.42 6.89 -5.66
N ARG A 57 0.42 8.02 -4.97
CA ARG A 57 0.82 8.08 -3.56
C ARG A 57 0.09 9.18 -2.79
N ILE A 58 -0.26 8.85 -1.56
CA ILE A 58 -0.78 9.75 -0.53
C ILE A 58 0.28 9.87 0.56
N GLU A 59 0.59 11.09 0.99
CA GLU A 59 1.62 11.38 1.99
C GLU A 59 1.06 12.27 3.11
N TYR A 60 1.54 12.01 4.32
CA TYR A 60 1.20 12.77 5.53
C TYR A 60 2.43 13.53 6.05
N GLY A 61 2.20 14.60 6.80
CA GLY A 61 3.26 15.48 7.30
C GLY A 61 4.23 14.82 8.29
N ASN A 62 3.86 13.67 8.86
CA ASN A 62 4.68 12.88 9.78
C ASN A 62 5.60 11.86 9.08
N GLY A 63 5.67 11.88 7.73
CA GLY A 63 6.52 10.98 6.95
C GLY A 63 5.89 9.64 6.59
N GLY A 64 4.66 9.38 7.06
CA GLY A 64 3.86 8.23 6.65
C GLY A 64 3.29 8.42 5.24
N TRP A 65 3.07 7.29 4.56
CA TRP A 65 2.55 7.31 3.20
C TRP A 65 1.91 6.01 2.78
N LEU A 66 0.97 6.12 1.84
CA LEU A 66 0.33 5.00 1.16
C LEU A 66 0.62 5.10 -0.34
N ARG A 67 1.34 4.12 -0.88
CA ARG A 67 1.67 4.03 -2.30
C ARG A 67 0.89 2.92 -2.96
N PHE A 68 0.36 3.19 -4.14
CA PHE A 68 -0.37 2.24 -4.96
C PHE A 68 0.49 1.82 -6.14
N GLN A 69 0.59 0.51 -6.34
CA GLN A 69 1.37 -0.06 -7.42
C GLN A 69 0.69 -1.30 -8.00
N ASN A 70 0.92 -1.53 -9.29
CA ASN A 70 0.57 -2.77 -9.95
C ASN A 70 1.60 -3.84 -9.57
N ALA A 71 1.15 -5.02 -9.16
CA ALA A 71 1.94 -6.20 -8.84
C ALA A 71 2.87 -6.67 -9.98
N GLN A 72 2.57 -6.34 -11.23
CA GLN A 72 3.39 -6.66 -12.41
C GLN A 72 4.50 -5.62 -12.68
N SER A 73 4.53 -4.51 -11.92
CA SER A 73 5.54 -3.49 -12.10
C SER A 73 6.85 -3.90 -11.42
N HIS A 74 7.88 -4.23 -12.21
CA HIS A 74 9.23 -4.59 -11.74
C HIS A 74 9.95 -3.46 -10.96
N ALA A 75 9.39 -2.24 -10.92
CA ALA A 75 10.02 -1.07 -10.31
C ALA A 75 9.56 -0.86 -8.86
N LEU A 76 9.81 -1.81 -7.96
CA LEU A 76 9.76 -1.54 -6.52
C LEU A 76 11.07 -0.87 -6.08
N ARG A 77 11.19 0.43 -6.37
CA ARG A 77 12.32 1.26 -5.90
C ARG A 77 12.26 1.62 -4.40
N THR A 78 11.27 1.10 -3.67
CA THR A 78 11.04 1.47 -2.27
C THR A 78 11.75 0.49 -1.36
N THR A 79 12.78 0.96 -0.66
CA THR A 79 13.67 0.12 0.17
C THR A 79 13.20 -0.03 1.62
N HIS A 80 12.11 0.64 2.04
CA HIS A 80 11.65 0.65 3.43
C HIS A 80 10.12 0.69 3.53
N LEU A 81 9.52 -0.48 3.71
CA LEU A 81 8.10 -0.69 3.93
C LEU A 81 7.86 -1.14 5.37
N ASP A 82 6.79 -0.62 5.98
CA ASP A 82 6.29 -1.10 7.27
C ASP A 82 5.18 -2.15 7.08
N ALA A 83 4.41 -2.01 6.00
CA ALA A 83 3.35 -2.95 5.66
C ALA A 83 3.09 -3.03 4.16
N VAL A 84 2.59 -4.19 3.73
CA VAL A 84 2.13 -4.43 2.36
C VAL A 84 0.72 -5.03 2.40
N VAL A 85 -0.20 -4.40 1.68
CA VAL A 85 -1.53 -4.93 1.43
C VAL A 85 -1.56 -5.52 0.03
N ILE A 86 -1.76 -6.84 -0.05
CA ILE A 86 -1.85 -7.57 -1.32
C ILE A 86 -3.32 -7.79 -1.64
N ALA A 87 -3.81 -7.01 -2.60
CA ALA A 87 -5.13 -7.17 -3.20
C ALA A 87 -5.08 -7.89 -4.56
N ALA A 88 -3.87 -8.28 -5.00
CA ALA A 88 -3.62 -9.15 -6.14
C ALA A 88 -3.90 -10.61 -5.78
N HIS A 89 -4.42 -11.39 -6.74
CA HIS A 89 -4.66 -12.83 -6.56
C HIS A 89 -3.44 -13.67 -6.97
N THR A 90 -2.53 -13.09 -7.78
CA THR A 90 -1.26 -13.71 -8.13
C THR A 90 -0.14 -12.70 -7.99
N LEU A 91 0.96 -13.14 -7.36
CA LEU A 91 2.21 -12.40 -7.30
C LEU A 91 3.32 -13.30 -7.85
N GLU A 92 4.20 -12.74 -8.65
CA GLU A 92 5.42 -13.43 -9.06
C GLU A 92 6.31 -13.69 -7.83
N THR A 93 6.99 -14.84 -7.80
CA THR A 93 7.88 -15.20 -6.69
C THR A 93 8.98 -14.16 -6.47
N SER A 94 9.52 -13.59 -7.54
CA SER A 94 10.51 -12.51 -7.51
C SER A 94 9.97 -11.27 -6.77
N MET A 95 8.71 -10.91 -7.01
CA MET A 95 8.02 -9.82 -6.33
C MET A 95 7.87 -10.10 -4.84
N LEU A 96 7.46 -11.31 -4.47
CA LEU A 96 7.35 -11.73 -3.06
C LEU A 96 8.70 -11.64 -2.33
N LEU A 97 9.77 -12.17 -2.93
CA LEU A 97 11.12 -12.10 -2.36
C LEU A 97 11.57 -10.66 -2.16
N HIS A 98 11.37 -9.80 -3.16
CA HIS A 98 11.71 -8.37 -3.06
C HIS A 98 10.92 -7.65 -1.96
N LEU A 99 9.63 -7.98 -1.77
CA LEU A 99 8.84 -7.42 -0.67
C LEU A 99 9.38 -7.82 0.70
N PHE A 100 9.84 -9.07 0.86
CA PHE A 100 10.47 -9.51 2.11
C PHE A 100 11.77 -8.74 2.41
N GLU A 101 12.57 -8.42 1.40
CA GLU A 101 13.79 -7.60 1.57
C GLU A 101 13.47 -6.14 1.93
N CYS A 102 12.37 -5.59 1.40
CA CYS A 102 11.97 -4.20 1.63
C CYS A 102 11.25 -3.99 2.98
N LEU A 103 10.68 -5.06 3.56
CA LEU A 103 9.99 -5.02 4.84
C LEU A 103 11.01 -4.92 5.98
N ARG A 104 11.01 -3.81 6.70
CA ARG A 104 11.89 -3.65 7.86
C ARG A 104 11.51 -4.63 8.99
N PRO A 105 12.47 -5.06 9.82
CA PRO A 105 12.15 -5.61 11.13
C PRO A 105 11.54 -4.50 11.98
N SER A 106 10.23 -4.53 12.23
CA SER A 106 9.55 -3.53 13.07
C SER A 106 8.53 -4.13 14.05
N ASN A 107 8.32 -3.36 15.13
CA ASN A 107 7.35 -3.52 16.20
C ASN A 107 5.95 -3.10 15.73
N LEU A 108 5.27 -3.93 14.93
CA LEU A 108 3.88 -3.64 14.56
C LEU A 108 2.96 -3.72 15.78
N PRO A 109 1.90 -2.88 15.85
CA PRO A 109 0.85 -3.02 16.85
C PRO A 109 0.24 -4.43 16.83
N ALA A 110 -0.18 -4.92 18.00
CA ALA A 110 -0.83 -6.23 18.11
C ALA A 110 -2.07 -6.30 17.21
N GLY A 111 -2.12 -7.30 16.32
CA GLY A 111 -3.23 -7.53 15.38
C GLY A 111 -2.95 -7.19 13.92
N LEU A 112 -1.78 -6.62 13.59
CA LEU A 112 -1.34 -6.38 12.22
C LEU A 112 -0.22 -7.33 11.80
N SER A 113 -0.39 -7.97 10.64
CA SER A 113 0.64 -8.79 10.01
C SER A 113 1.39 -7.95 8.96
N ARG A 114 2.73 -8.06 8.89
CA ARG A 114 3.59 -7.36 7.91
C ARG A 114 3.17 -7.56 6.45
N LEU A 115 2.55 -8.70 6.20
CA LEU A 115 2.00 -9.11 4.93
C LEU A 115 0.53 -9.48 5.15
N ARG A 116 -0.40 -8.72 4.55
CA ARG A 116 -1.82 -9.06 4.57
C ARG A 116 -2.27 -9.41 3.16
N VAL A 117 -2.51 -10.70 2.93
CA VAL A 117 -3.07 -11.23 1.68
C VAL A 117 -4.59 -11.19 1.80
N THR A 118 -5.27 -10.53 0.85
CA THR A 118 -6.70 -10.21 0.95
C THR A 118 -7.55 -10.81 -0.17
N ALA A 119 -7.03 -11.83 -0.87
CA ALA A 119 -7.67 -12.53 -1.98
C ALA A 119 -9.15 -12.87 -1.73
#